data_AF-A0A960EGQ5-F1
#
_entry.id   AF-A0A960EGQ5-F1
#
_cell.length_a   1.000
_cell.length_b   1.000
_cell.length_c   1.000
_cell.angle_alpha   90.00
_cell.angle_beta   90.00
_cell.angle_gamma   90.00
#
_symmetry.space_group_name_H-M   'P 1'
#
loop_
_entity.id
_entity.type
_entity.pdbx_description
1 polymer ?
#
loop_
_entity_poly.entity_id
_entity_poly.type
_entity_poly.pdbx_seq_one_letter_code
_entity_poly.pdbx_strand_id
1 'polypeptide(L)'
;MAGPVGGIRPAWTIGDLDRRQELAFGGLVFGAYLLAALWAHEVSLPGSVLIWFPPAGVAIAGTYFAPRTVVAVALAEMISTPWIMGFGEAYGIVPLVVNSIGIAVGLSLGGWFMRRLALDPRLRTPEDVAVLLGGIGFAALVTTVIGIGVQWWIGLVERGDLLTDGAVFWIGDVVGATCLLPAAVIAGSAAMAGLRPPVSDREAPVPGWLLSLEILTPSITALVLLEAGEQPLQFVYLAFVPVLVVAVRHGVAAAALATTLLAAVLTAGAHIQIDE
;
A
#
# COMPACT_ATOMS: atom_id res chain seq x y z
N MET A 1 11.70 31.79 -19.10
CA MET A 1 10.74 32.07 -18.01
C MET A 1 9.53 31.19 -18.26
N ALA A 2 9.48 30.02 -17.60
CA ALA A 2 8.32 29.15 -17.67
C ALA A 2 7.18 29.85 -16.90
N GLY A 3 6.05 30.07 -17.56
CA GLY A 3 4.85 30.57 -16.89
C GLY A 3 4.42 29.62 -15.77
N PRO A 4 3.62 30.09 -14.80
CA PRO A 4 3.09 29.23 -13.76
C PRO A 4 2.31 28.10 -14.43
N VAL A 5 2.83 26.88 -14.31
CA VAL A 5 2.11 25.66 -14.67
C VAL A 5 0.83 25.71 -13.86
N GLY A 6 -0.28 26.00 -14.54
CA GLY A 6 -1.59 26.15 -13.92
C GLY A 6 -1.80 24.99 -12.97
N GLY A 7 -1.99 25.32 -11.68
CA GLY A 7 -2.24 24.33 -10.65
C GLY A 7 -3.38 23.45 -11.14
N ILE A 8 -3.06 22.21 -11.45
CA ILE A 8 -4.06 21.18 -11.70
C ILE A 8 -4.70 20.97 -10.34
N ARG A 9 -5.71 21.78 -10.03
CA ARG A 9 -6.72 21.37 -9.05
C ARG A 9 -7.11 19.96 -9.49
N PRO A 10 -7.11 18.95 -8.61
CA PRO A 10 -7.56 17.62 -8.98
C PRO A 10 -8.96 17.78 -9.56
N ALA A 11 -9.06 17.67 -10.89
CA ALA A 11 -10.23 18.12 -11.65
C ALA A 11 -11.45 17.22 -11.46
N TRP A 12 -11.37 16.27 -10.53
CA TRP A 12 -12.33 15.20 -10.36
C TRP A 12 -12.61 14.99 -8.87
N THR A 13 -13.55 15.76 -8.34
CA THR A 13 -14.36 15.30 -7.21
C THR A 13 -15.51 14.46 -7.80
N ILE A 14 -15.27 13.14 -7.99
CA ILE A 14 -16.11 11.92 -7.81
C ILE A 14 -17.63 11.95 -8.10
N GLY A 15 -18.29 13.09 -8.15
CA GLY A 15 -19.65 13.25 -8.63
C GLY A 15 -19.85 12.87 -10.11
N ASP A 16 -18.78 12.64 -10.87
CA ASP A 16 -18.84 12.43 -12.33
C ASP A 16 -18.70 10.96 -12.77
N LEU A 17 -18.43 10.01 -11.87
CA LEU A 17 -18.45 8.59 -12.25
C LEU A 17 -19.89 8.11 -12.38
N ASP A 18 -20.23 7.51 -13.52
CA ASP A 18 -21.47 6.75 -13.63
C ASP A 18 -21.43 5.58 -12.64
N ARG A 19 -22.60 5.16 -12.14
CA ARG A 19 -22.77 4.04 -11.21
C ARG A 19 -22.06 2.77 -11.68
N ARG A 20 -22.01 2.52 -13.00
CA ARG A 20 -21.29 1.39 -13.58
C ARG A 20 -19.78 1.48 -13.38
N GLN A 21 -19.20 2.66 -13.58
CA GLN A 21 -17.77 2.91 -13.36
C GLN A 21 -17.42 2.82 -11.88
N GLU A 22 -18.29 3.36 -11.01
CA GLU A 22 -18.12 3.25 -9.56
C GLU A 22 -18.12 1.78 -9.10
N LEU A 23 -19.05 0.96 -9.60
CA LEU A 23 -19.11 -0.47 -9.29
C LEU A 23 -17.89 -1.23 -9.84
N ALA A 24 -17.46 -0.93 -11.07
CA ALA A 24 -16.27 -1.54 -11.65
C ALA A 24 -15.00 -1.20 -10.85
N PHE A 25 -14.86 0.07 -10.44
CA PHE A 25 -13.75 0.52 -9.61
C PHE A 25 -13.80 -0.12 -8.22
N GLY A 26 -14.98 -0.20 -7.60
CA GLY A 26 -15.18 -0.92 -6.34
C GLY A 26 -14.81 -2.39 -6.43
N GLY A 27 -15.18 -3.07 -7.52
CA GLY A 27 -14.77 -4.45 -7.80
C GLY A 27 -13.26 -4.61 -7.96
N LEU A 28 -12.60 -3.65 -8.62
CA LEU A 28 -11.14 -3.63 -8.74
C LEU A 28 -10.45 -3.43 -7.39
N VAL A 29 -10.92 -2.49 -6.57
CA VAL A 29 -10.39 -2.27 -5.21
C VAL A 29 -10.58 -3.51 -4.34
N PHE A 30 -11.76 -4.14 -4.38
CA PHE A 30 -12.06 -5.38 -3.68
C PHE A 30 -11.10 -6.51 -4.09
N GLY A 31 -10.95 -6.75 -5.40
CA GLY A 31 -10.07 -7.81 -5.90
C GLY A 31 -8.60 -7.55 -5.59
N ALA A 32 -8.13 -6.30 -5.78
CA ALA A 32 -6.76 -5.92 -5.46
C ALA A 32 -6.46 -6.05 -3.95
N TYR A 33 -7.43 -5.74 -3.09
CA TYR A 33 -7.30 -5.90 -1.65
C TYR A 33 -7.12 -7.37 -1.28
N LEU A 34 -7.99 -8.26 -1.79
CA LEU A 34 -7.91 -9.69 -1.52
C LEU A 34 -6.61 -10.31 -2.07
N LEU A 35 -6.16 -9.90 -3.25
CA LEU A 35 -4.88 -10.36 -3.81
C LEU A 35 -3.70 -9.89 -2.98
N ALA A 36 -3.71 -8.64 -2.51
CA ALA A 36 -2.68 -8.13 -1.62
C ALA A 36 -2.70 -8.87 -0.26
N ALA A 37 -3.89 -9.22 0.25
CA ALA A 37 -4.04 -9.96 1.49
C ALA A 37 -3.53 -11.39 1.34
N LEU A 38 -3.86 -12.06 0.23
CA LEU A 38 -3.35 -13.39 -0.09
C LEU A 38 -1.83 -13.37 -0.21
N TRP A 39 -1.29 -12.42 -0.97
CA TRP A 39 0.15 -12.27 -1.09
C TRP A 39 0.81 -12.05 0.26
N ALA A 40 0.28 -11.15 1.09
CA ALA A 40 0.78 -10.90 2.44
C ALA A 40 0.75 -12.15 3.33
N HIS A 41 -0.32 -12.94 3.26
CA HIS A 41 -0.45 -14.19 4.01
C HIS A 41 0.64 -15.20 3.61
N GLU A 42 0.78 -15.46 2.31
CA GLU A 42 1.72 -16.44 1.76
C GLU A 42 3.19 -16.08 2.02
N VAL A 43 3.52 -14.78 2.15
CA VAL A 43 4.92 -14.33 2.35
C VAL A 43 5.21 -13.81 3.76
N SER A 44 4.23 -13.85 4.66
CA SER A 44 4.44 -13.38 6.03
C SER A 44 5.15 -14.39 6.90
N LEU A 45 5.94 -13.87 7.83
CA LEU A 45 6.51 -14.65 8.92
C LEU A 45 5.38 -15.03 9.91
N PRO A 46 5.43 -16.22 10.53
CA PRO A 46 4.35 -16.72 11.37
C PRO A 46 3.98 -15.75 12.51
N GLY A 47 2.68 -15.44 12.64
CA GLY A 47 2.12 -14.56 13.66
C GLY A 47 0.72 -14.03 13.30
N SER A 48 0.01 -13.46 14.28
CA SER A 48 -1.30 -12.79 14.06
C SER A 48 -1.18 -11.38 13.48
N VAL A 49 0.04 -10.86 13.39
CA VAL A 49 0.33 -9.50 12.97
C VAL A 49 1.41 -9.50 11.90
N LEU A 50 1.06 -9.01 10.73
CA LEU A 50 1.89 -9.04 9.54
C LEU A 50 2.83 -7.83 9.56
N ILE A 51 4.15 -8.05 9.48
CA ILE A 51 5.16 -6.96 9.40
C ILE A 51 5.01 -6.17 8.09
N TRP A 52 4.26 -6.70 7.13
CA TRP A 52 3.94 -6.04 5.87
C TRP A 52 2.50 -6.34 5.44
N PHE A 53 1.65 -5.32 5.47
CA PHE A 53 0.23 -5.43 5.12
C PHE A 53 -0.14 -4.53 3.91
N PRO A 54 0.19 -4.95 2.67
CA PRO A 54 -0.12 -4.18 1.46
C PRO A 54 -1.62 -3.87 1.22
N PRO A 55 -2.62 -4.61 1.76
CA PRO A 55 -4.02 -4.20 1.62
C PRO A 55 -4.32 -2.80 2.16
N ALA A 56 -3.57 -2.32 3.16
CA ALA A 56 -3.69 -0.95 3.66
C ALA A 56 -3.48 0.08 2.54
N GLY A 57 -2.44 -0.09 1.72
CA GLY A 57 -2.16 0.78 0.58
C GLY A 57 -3.26 0.76 -0.47
N VAL A 58 -3.81 -0.43 -0.77
CA VAL A 58 -4.93 -0.59 -1.72
C VAL A 58 -6.19 0.12 -1.23
N ALA A 59 -6.56 -0.09 0.04
CA ALA A 59 -7.74 0.52 0.63
C ALA A 59 -7.63 2.04 0.69
N ILE A 60 -6.48 2.57 1.12
CA ILE A 60 -6.23 4.01 1.15
C ILE A 60 -6.30 4.60 -0.26
N ALA A 61 -5.70 3.96 -1.27
CA ALA A 61 -5.75 4.41 -2.67
C ALA A 61 -7.18 4.40 -3.23
N GLY A 62 -7.89 3.27 -3.07
CA GLY A 62 -9.26 3.11 -3.55
C GLY A 62 -10.19 4.14 -2.93
N THR A 63 -10.10 4.31 -1.61
CA THR A 63 -10.94 5.28 -0.89
C THR A 63 -10.51 6.71 -1.14
N TYR A 64 -9.22 6.98 -1.44
CA TYR A 64 -8.72 8.28 -1.93
C TYR A 64 -9.44 8.71 -3.20
N PHE A 65 -9.51 7.83 -4.21
CA PHE A 65 -10.17 8.11 -5.50
C PHE A 65 -11.69 7.97 -5.49
N ALA A 66 -12.26 7.14 -4.61
CA ALA A 66 -13.70 6.90 -4.51
C ALA A 66 -14.07 6.54 -3.06
N PRO A 67 -14.49 7.50 -2.20
CA PRO A 67 -14.82 7.26 -0.79
C PRO A 67 -15.84 6.15 -0.57
N ARG A 68 -16.77 5.96 -1.51
CA ARG A 68 -17.80 4.92 -1.44
C ARG A 68 -17.23 3.49 -1.54
N THR A 69 -15.99 3.33 -2.01
CA THR A 69 -15.28 2.05 -1.99
C THR A 69 -14.94 1.58 -0.58
N VAL A 70 -15.17 2.37 0.47
CA VAL A 70 -15.13 1.91 1.87
C VAL A 70 -15.97 0.65 2.07
N VAL A 71 -17.10 0.52 1.36
CA VAL A 71 -17.94 -0.69 1.43
C VAL A 71 -17.22 -1.89 0.82
N ALA A 72 -16.55 -1.69 -0.32
CA ALA A 72 -15.75 -2.74 -0.97
C ALA A 72 -14.59 -3.18 -0.07
N VAL A 73 -13.91 -2.23 0.59
CA VAL A 73 -12.84 -2.53 1.56
C VAL A 73 -13.38 -3.31 2.76
N ALA A 74 -14.52 -2.90 3.34
CA ALA A 74 -15.13 -3.61 4.46
C ALA A 74 -15.54 -5.05 4.10
N LEU A 75 -16.08 -5.25 2.91
CA LEU A 75 -16.43 -6.58 2.41
C LEU A 75 -15.19 -7.43 2.13
N ALA A 76 -14.14 -6.83 1.55
CA ALA A 76 -12.88 -7.51 1.32
C ALA A 76 -12.26 -7.95 2.64
N GLU A 77 -12.24 -7.08 3.65
CA GLU A 77 -11.72 -7.40 4.99
C GLU A 77 -12.54 -8.50 5.68
N MET A 78 -13.87 -8.45 5.56
CA MET A 78 -14.75 -9.49 6.10
C MET A 78 -14.52 -10.87 5.49
N ILE A 79 -13.93 -10.92 4.29
CA ILE A 79 -13.56 -12.17 3.61
C ILE A 79 -12.11 -12.54 3.91
N SER A 80 -11.16 -11.60 3.83
CA SER A 80 -9.75 -11.88 4.07
C SER A 80 -9.49 -12.38 5.47
N THR A 81 -10.08 -11.77 6.52
CA THR A 81 -9.84 -12.21 7.91
C THR A 81 -10.16 -13.69 8.13
N PRO A 82 -11.35 -14.23 7.77
CA PRO A 82 -11.64 -15.64 7.97
C PRO A 82 -10.99 -16.56 6.94
N TRP A 83 -11.00 -16.20 5.65
CA TRP A 83 -10.67 -17.15 4.57
C TRP A 83 -9.21 -17.11 4.12
N ILE A 84 -8.56 -15.95 4.21
CA ILE A 84 -7.16 -15.80 3.81
C ILE A 84 -6.28 -15.91 5.06
N MET A 85 -6.60 -15.14 6.10
CA MET A 85 -5.78 -15.11 7.31
C MET A 85 -6.09 -16.24 8.30
N GLY A 86 -7.16 -17.01 8.06
CA GLY A 86 -7.51 -18.16 8.89
C GLY A 86 -8.08 -17.82 10.29
N PHE A 87 -8.45 -16.57 10.56
CA PHE A 87 -8.93 -16.13 11.88
C PHE A 87 -10.46 -16.23 12.06
N GLY A 88 -11.16 -16.98 11.21
CA GLY A 88 -12.62 -17.00 11.19
C GLY A 88 -13.26 -17.53 12.46
N GLU A 89 -12.74 -18.65 12.98
CA GLU A 89 -13.27 -19.27 14.21
C GLU A 89 -12.99 -18.41 15.46
N ALA A 90 -11.87 -17.69 15.48
CA ALA A 90 -11.46 -16.87 16.61
C ALA A 90 -12.33 -15.61 16.79
N TYR A 91 -12.72 -14.95 15.69
CA TYR A 91 -13.49 -13.71 15.76
C TYR A 91 -14.97 -13.94 16.07
N GLY A 92 -15.59 -14.98 15.53
CA GLY A 92 -17.05 -15.05 15.44
C GLY A 92 -17.65 -13.89 14.63
N ILE A 93 -18.97 -13.88 14.44
CA ILE A 93 -19.62 -12.97 13.47
C ILE A 93 -19.55 -11.50 13.91
N VAL A 94 -19.89 -11.20 15.17
CA VAL A 94 -20.01 -9.80 15.63
C VAL A 94 -18.66 -9.09 15.67
N PRO A 95 -17.61 -9.64 16.32
CA PRO A 95 -16.28 -9.04 16.29
C PRO A 95 -15.70 -8.94 14.88
N LEU A 96 -15.94 -9.92 14.00
CA LEU A 96 -15.54 -9.84 12.60
C LEU A 96 -16.15 -8.62 11.92
N VAL A 97 -17.47 -8.43 12.03
CA VAL A 97 -18.15 -7.28 11.42
C VAL A 97 -17.63 -5.95 11.98
N VAL A 98 -17.44 -5.86 13.30
CA VAL A 98 -16.91 -4.65 13.94
C VAL A 98 -15.49 -4.35 13.46
N ASN A 99 -14.63 -5.37 13.41
CA ASN A 99 -13.26 -5.26 12.92
C ASN A 99 -13.23 -4.80 11.46
N SER A 100 -13.95 -5.48 10.57
CA SER A 100 -13.91 -5.19 9.13
C SER A 100 -14.43 -3.80 8.79
N ILE A 101 -15.52 -3.37 9.43
CA ILE A 101 -16.05 -2.01 9.25
C ILE A 101 -15.07 -0.99 9.84
N GLY A 102 -14.56 -1.25 11.04
CA GLY A 102 -13.66 -0.33 11.73
C GLY A 102 -12.35 -0.13 10.98
N ILE A 103 -11.72 -1.20 10.50
CA ILE A 103 -10.51 -1.14 9.66
C ILE A 103 -10.80 -0.40 8.36
N ALA A 104 -11.89 -0.72 7.66
CA ALA A 104 -12.24 -0.04 6.42
C ALA A 104 -12.44 1.47 6.62
N VAL A 105 -13.10 1.87 7.71
CA VAL A 105 -13.25 3.28 8.09
C VAL A 105 -11.88 3.91 8.42
N GLY A 106 -11.06 3.25 9.22
CA GLY A 106 -9.72 3.72 9.58
C GLY A 106 -8.83 3.97 8.36
N LEU A 107 -8.77 3.02 7.42
CA LEU A 107 -8.03 3.18 6.16
C LEU A 107 -8.64 4.28 5.28
N SER A 108 -9.98 4.40 5.26
CA SER A 108 -10.66 5.48 4.51
C SER A 108 -10.34 6.87 5.04
N LEU A 109 -10.01 7.01 6.33
CA LEU A 109 -9.57 8.28 6.90
C LEU A 109 -8.24 8.75 6.31
N GLY A 110 -7.34 7.85 5.92
CA GLY A 110 -6.12 8.21 5.18
C GLY A 110 -6.43 8.82 3.82
N GLY A 111 -7.33 8.19 3.06
CA GLY A 111 -7.81 8.73 1.78
C GLY A 111 -8.52 10.08 1.95
N TRP A 112 -9.33 10.22 2.99
CA TRP A 112 -9.98 11.48 3.36
C TRP A 112 -8.97 12.57 3.74
N PHE A 113 -7.97 12.24 4.54
CA PHE A 113 -6.92 13.17 4.98
C PHE A 113 -6.16 13.73 3.77
N MET A 114 -5.71 12.86 2.86
CA MET A 114 -4.99 13.28 1.66
C MET A 114 -5.85 14.15 0.74
N ARG A 115 -7.14 13.84 0.57
CA ARG A 115 -8.08 14.73 -0.15
C ARG A 115 -8.26 16.07 0.56
N ARG A 116 -8.40 16.06 1.88
CA ARG A 116 -8.66 17.25 2.69
C ARG A 116 -7.50 18.23 2.66
N LEU A 117 -6.27 17.72 2.54
CA LEU A 117 -5.04 18.49 2.36
C LEU A 117 -4.66 18.70 0.89
N ALA A 118 -5.52 18.28 -0.04
CA ALA A 118 -5.36 18.49 -1.47
C ALA A 118 -4.02 17.96 -2.04
N LEU A 119 -3.65 16.74 -1.66
CA LEU A 119 -2.48 16.03 -2.19
C LEU A 119 -2.40 16.13 -3.73
N ASP A 120 -1.27 16.59 -4.28
CA ASP A 120 -0.96 16.38 -5.69
C ASP A 120 -0.50 14.91 -5.88
N PRO A 121 -1.28 14.08 -6.61
CA PRO A 121 -0.96 12.67 -6.81
C PRO A 121 0.34 12.44 -7.59
N ARG A 122 0.96 13.48 -8.15
CA ARG A 122 2.27 13.42 -8.80
C ARG A 122 3.44 13.40 -7.80
N LEU A 123 3.18 13.71 -6.52
CA LEU A 123 4.17 13.68 -5.44
C LEU A 123 5.44 14.47 -5.77
N ARG A 124 5.29 15.66 -6.35
CA ARG A 124 6.43 16.44 -6.89
C ARG A 124 7.12 17.29 -5.83
N THR A 125 6.47 17.54 -4.71
CA THR A 125 7.03 18.36 -3.64
C THR A 125 7.16 17.58 -2.33
N PRO A 126 8.07 18.00 -1.42
CA PRO A 126 8.17 17.40 -0.09
C PRO A 126 6.86 17.49 0.70
N GLU A 127 6.05 18.53 0.48
CA GLU A 127 4.75 18.70 1.11
C GLU A 127 3.77 17.60 0.68
N ASP A 128 3.74 17.23 -0.61
CA ASP A 128 2.91 16.12 -1.09
C ASP A 128 3.32 14.79 -0.42
N VAL A 129 4.63 14.55 -0.32
CA VAL A 129 5.16 13.37 0.36
C VAL A 129 4.77 13.37 1.84
N ALA A 130 4.87 14.52 2.51
CA ALA A 130 4.47 14.66 3.91
C ALA A 130 2.95 14.44 4.12
N VAL A 131 2.11 14.92 3.20
CA VAL A 131 0.66 14.68 3.23
C VAL A 131 0.35 13.19 3.04
N LEU A 132 1.04 12.52 2.10
CA LEU A 132 0.88 11.09 1.87
C LEU A 132 1.30 10.27 3.10
N LEU A 133 2.49 10.54 3.66
CA LEU A 133 2.99 9.85 4.85
C LEU A 133 2.12 10.15 6.08
N GLY A 134 1.64 11.38 6.23
CA GLY A 134 0.69 11.75 7.28
C GLY A 134 -0.63 11.00 7.15
N GLY A 135 -1.14 10.84 5.93
CA GLY A 135 -2.35 10.04 5.64
C GLY A 135 -2.17 8.57 5.97
N ILE A 136 -1.02 7.97 5.63
CA ILE A 136 -0.66 6.59 5.98
C ILE A 136 -0.59 6.44 7.50
N GLY A 137 0.21 7.26 8.16
CA GLY A 137 0.43 7.15 9.61
C GLY A 137 -0.85 7.37 10.41
N PHE A 138 -1.70 8.30 9.97
CA PHE A 138 -3.00 8.54 10.61
C PHE A 138 -3.96 7.37 10.42
N ALA A 139 -4.07 6.83 9.20
CA ALA A 139 -4.89 5.65 8.93
C ALA A 139 -4.43 4.46 9.76
N ALA A 140 -3.13 4.14 9.71
CA ALA A 140 -2.52 3.04 10.46
C ALA A 140 -2.74 3.18 11.97
N LEU A 141 -2.64 4.39 12.52
CA LEU A 141 -2.89 4.60 13.96
C LEU A 141 -4.33 4.27 14.34
N VAL A 142 -5.30 4.71 13.53
CA VAL A 142 -6.73 4.45 13.79
C VAL A 142 -7.04 2.96 13.63
N THR A 143 -6.53 2.31 12.58
CA THR A 143 -6.74 0.88 12.36
C THR A 143 -6.10 0.04 13.45
N THR A 144 -4.91 0.39 13.94
CA THR A 144 -4.29 -0.29 15.09
C THR A 144 -5.16 -0.22 16.33
N VAL A 145 -5.68 0.97 16.70
CA VAL A 145 -6.54 1.12 17.88
C VAL A 145 -7.79 0.25 17.76
N ILE A 146 -8.41 0.22 16.58
CA ILE A 146 -9.61 -0.57 16.31
C ILE A 146 -9.28 -2.07 16.31
N GLY A 147 -8.32 -2.49 15.49
CA GLY A 147 -7.97 -3.89 15.28
C GLY A 147 -7.49 -4.56 16.56
N ILE A 148 -6.52 -3.97 17.25
CA ILE A 148 -6.04 -4.46 18.55
C ILE A 148 -7.14 -4.37 19.60
N GLY A 149 -7.97 -3.33 19.58
CA GLY A 149 -9.12 -3.21 20.47
C GLY A 149 -10.10 -4.38 20.32
N VAL A 150 -10.40 -4.79 19.08
CA VAL A 150 -11.26 -5.95 18.81
C VAL A 150 -10.55 -7.25 19.20
N GLN A 151 -9.27 -7.43 18.84
CA GLN A 151 -8.50 -8.63 19.21
C GLN A 151 -8.40 -8.81 20.72
N TRP A 152 -8.19 -7.73 21.46
CA TRP A 152 -8.21 -7.73 22.92
C TRP A 152 -9.60 -8.08 23.46
N TRP A 153 -10.67 -7.54 22.88
CA TRP A 153 -12.04 -7.82 23.29
C TRP A 153 -12.40 -9.31 23.18
N ILE A 154 -11.92 -9.99 22.14
CA ILE A 154 -12.16 -11.44 21.93
C ILE A 154 -11.10 -12.34 22.60
N GLY A 155 -10.13 -11.76 23.31
CA GLY A 155 -9.10 -12.51 24.03
C GLY A 155 -7.99 -13.08 23.14
N LEU A 156 -7.81 -12.57 21.92
CA LEU A 156 -6.67 -12.92 21.05
C LEU A 156 -5.37 -12.24 21.47
N VAL A 157 -5.47 -11.07 22.09
CA VAL A 157 -4.32 -10.28 22.58
C VAL A 157 -4.46 -10.11 24.08
N GLU A 158 -3.42 -10.47 24.82
CA GLU A 158 -3.38 -10.24 26.27
C GLU A 158 -3.10 -8.78 26.58
N ARG A 159 -3.54 -8.31 27.76
CA ARG A 159 -3.35 -6.91 28.18
C ARG A 159 -1.87 -6.51 28.24
N GLY A 160 -0.98 -7.45 28.54
CA GLY A 160 0.46 -7.22 28.60
C GLY A 160 1.09 -6.94 27.23
N ASP A 161 0.49 -7.47 26.16
CA ASP A 161 1.07 -7.46 24.81
C ASP A 161 0.48 -6.38 23.91
N LEU A 162 -0.57 -5.66 24.36
CA LEU A 162 -1.26 -4.61 23.59
C LEU A 162 -0.32 -3.61 22.90
N LEU A 163 0.75 -3.20 23.58
CA LEU A 163 1.71 -2.25 23.02
C LEU A 163 2.56 -2.89 21.91
N THR A 164 3.04 -4.11 22.15
CA THR A 164 3.90 -4.84 21.21
C THR A 164 3.11 -5.22 19.97
N ASP A 165 1.96 -5.86 20.15
CA ASP A 165 1.09 -6.29 19.04
C ASP A 165 0.54 -5.08 18.28
N GLY A 166 0.19 -4.01 19.01
CA GLY A 166 -0.19 -2.75 18.38
C GLY A 166 0.93 -2.09 17.58
N ALA A 167 2.17 -2.11 18.08
CA ALA A 167 3.31 -1.61 17.35
C ALA A 167 3.56 -2.43 16.08
N VAL A 168 3.52 -3.76 16.16
CA VAL A 168 3.69 -4.64 15.00
C VAL A 168 2.57 -4.39 13.98
N PHE A 169 1.32 -4.20 14.43
CA PHE A 169 0.17 -3.97 13.56
C PHE A 169 0.32 -2.64 12.82
N TRP A 170 0.68 -1.60 13.56
CA TRP A 170 0.94 -0.28 13.01
C TRP A 170 2.08 -0.29 11.99
N ILE A 171 3.19 -0.96 12.31
CA ILE A 171 4.32 -1.13 11.38
C ILE A 171 3.87 -1.84 10.11
N GLY A 172 3.09 -2.91 10.24
CA GLY A 172 2.52 -3.66 9.13
C GLY A 172 1.77 -2.79 8.13
N ASP A 173 0.83 -1.99 8.63
CA ASP A 173 0.03 -1.05 7.85
C ASP A 173 0.91 0.04 7.22
N VAL A 174 1.83 0.63 7.99
CA VAL A 174 2.70 1.71 7.51
C VAL A 174 3.63 1.22 6.41
N VAL A 175 4.33 0.11 6.61
CA VAL A 175 5.27 -0.45 5.63
C VAL A 175 4.50 -0.91 4.40
N GLY A 176 3.40 -1.65 4.60
CA GLY A 176 2.52 -2.11 3.53
C GLY A 176 2.01 -0.98 2.65
N ALA A 177 1.46 0.07 3.26
CA ALA A 177 0.97 1.23 2.54
C ALA A 177 2.10 2.03 1.89
N THR A 178 3.23 2.25 2.56
CA THR A 178 4.35 3.04 2.00
C THR A 178 4.94 2.38 0.75
N CYS A 179 4.97 1.05 0.71
CA CYS A 179 5.48 0.30 -0.45
C CYS A 179 4.55 0.35 -1.67
N LEU A 180 3.24 0.49 -1.50
CA LEU A 180 2.25 0.33 -2.58
C LEU A 180 1.49 1.61 -2.91
N LEU A 181 1.13 2.41 -1.90
CA LEU A 181 0.27 3.58 -2.05
C LEU A 181 0.82 4.63 -3.03
N PRO A 182 2.11 5.01 -3.01
CA PRO A 182 2.63 6.00 -3.96
C PRO A 182 2.43 5.58 -5.42
N ALA A 183 2.73 4.32 -5.74
CA ALA A 183 2.54 3.78 -7.09
C ALA A 183 1.05 3.73 -7.46
N ALA A 184 0.19 3.30 -6.53
CA ALA A 184 -1.26 3.24 -6.72
C ALA A 184 -1.90 4.61 -6.94
N VAL A 185 -1.46 5.65 -6.21
CA VAL A 185 -1.94 7.03 -6.37
C VAL A 185 -1.47 7.63 -7.70
N ILE A 186 -0.20 7.44 -8.07
CA ILE A 186 0.32 7.96 -9.34
C ILE A 186 -0.38 7.29 -10.53
N ALA A 187 -0.42 5.95 -10.55
CA ALA A 187 -1.03 5.19 -11.63
C ALA A 187 -2.55 5.38 -11.68
N GLY A 188 -3.21 5.36 -10.51
CA GLY A 188 -4.64 5.59 -10.38
C GLY A 188 -5.04 6.98 -10.88
N SER A 189 -4.29 8.02 -10.52
CA SER A 189 -4.59 9.39 -11.00
C SER A 189 -4.51 9.50 -12.52
N ALA A 190 -3.54 8.83 -13.15
CA ALA A 190 -3.42 8.83 -14.60
C ALA A 190 -4.56 8.06 -15.27
N ALA A 191 -4.88 6.86 -14.76
CA ALA A 191 -5.97 6.04 -15.25
C ALA A 191 -7.33 6.77 -15.16
N MET A 192 -7.59 7.44 -14.03
CA MET A 192 -8.80 8.24 -13.84
C MET A 192 -8.89 9.43 -14.78
N ALA A 193 -7.75 9.99 -15.20
CA ALA A 193 -7.69 11.03 -16.22
C ALA A 193 -7.77 10.49 -17.66
N GLY A 194 -7.89 9.17 -17.87
CA GLY A 194 -7.81 8.55 -19.19
C GLY A 194 -6.42 8.66 -19.83
N LEU A 195 -5.39 8.90 -19.02
CA LEU A 195 -4.00 9.06 -19.44
C LEU A 195 -3.21 7.78 -19.15
N ARG A 196 -2.09 7.63 -19.85
CA ARG A 196 -1.11 6.59 -19.51
C ARG A 196 -0.42 6.96 -18.19
N PRO A 197 -0.21 6.01 -17.27
CA PRO A 197 0.59 6.24 -16.07
C PRO A 197 1.95 6.83 -16.44
N PRO A 198 2.38 7.94 -15.81
CA PRO A 198 3.73 8.42 -15.99
C PRO A 198 4.68 7.38 -15.43
N VAL A 199 5.61 6.91 -16.26
CA VAL A 199 6.67 5.98 -15.83
C VAL A 199 8.00 6.74 -15.63
N SER A 200 8.06 8.00 -16.05
CA SER A 200 9.19 8.91 -15.82
C SER A 200 8.67 10.35 -15.79
N ASP A 201 9.23 11.17 -14.91
CA ASP A 201 9.00 12.62 -14.84
C ASP A 201 9.84 13.40 -15.86
N ARG A 202 10.82 12.74 -16.51
CA ARG A 202 11.69 13.38 -17.50
C ARG A 202 11.08 13.34 -18.89
N GLU A 203 11.24 14.45 -19.61
CA GLU A 203 10.78 14.64 -20.98
C GLU A 203 11.65 13.92 -22.03
N ALA A 204 12.88 13.54 -21.66
CA ALA A 204 13.80 12.87 -22.58
C ALA A 204 13.31 11.45 -22.91
N PRO A 205 13.18 11.08 -24.20
CA PRO A 205 12.69 9.76 -24.59
C PRO A 205 13.73 8.69 -24.25
N VAL A 206 13.50 7.98 -23.15
CA VAL A 206 14.19 6.73 -22.85
C VAL A 206 13.43 5.60 -23.55
N PRO A 207 14.11 4.68 -24.27
CA PRO A 207 13.45 3.50 -24.82
C PRO A 207 12.71 2.73 -23.72
N GLY A 208 11.44 2.40 -23.94
CA GLY A 208 10.59 1.80 -22.90
C GLY A 208 11.15 0.52 -22.28
N TRP A 209 11.82 -0.33 -23.08
CA TRP A 209 12.47 -1.54 -22.57
C TRP A 209 13.62 -1.23 -21.60
N LEU A 210 14.39 -0.17 -21.85
CA LEU A 210 15.49 0.24 -20.97
C LEU A 210 14.95 0.79 -19.66
N LEU A 211 13.86 1.57 -19.71
CA LEU A 211 13.17 2.04 -18.52
C LEU A 211 12.65 0.87 -17.67
N SER A 212 12.01 -0.12 -18.30
CA SER A 212 11.55 -1.33 -17.61
C SER A 212 12.71 -2.09 -16.94
N LEU A 213 13.84 -2.25 -17.64
CA LEU A 213 15.03 -2.88 -17.05
C LEU A 213 15.54 -2.08 -15.84
N GLU A 214 15.64 -0.77 -15.96
CA GLU A 214 16.12 0.09 -14.87
C GLU A 214 15.17 0.05 -13.65
N ILE A 215 13.85 -0.02 -13.85
CA ILE A 215 12.85 -0.19 -12.79
C ILE A 215 12.97 -1.58 -12.12
N LEU A 216 13.34 -2.62 -12.87
CA LEU A 216 13.52 -3.98 -12.35
C LEU A 216 14.89 -4.17 -11.65
N THR A 217 15.90 -3.35 -11.95
CA THR A 217 17.25 -3.48 -11.39
C THR A 217 17.30 -3.61 -9.86
N PRO A 218 16.56 -2.81 -9.06
CA PRO A 218 16.55 -2.99 -7.60
C PRO A 218 16.07 -4.38 -7.18
N SER A 219 15.01 -4.88 -7.80
CA SER A 219 14.45 -6.20 -7.53
C SER A 219 15.43 -7.33 -7.90
N ILE A 220 16.07 -7.22 -9.07
CA ILE A 220 17.09 -8.18 -9.51
C ILE A 220 18.30 -8.16 -8.56
N THR A 221 18.73 -6.97 -8.14
CA THR A 221 19.84 -6.80 -7.20
C THR A 221 19.51 -7.45 -5.85
N ALA A 222 18.28 -7.28 -5.36
CA ALA A 222 17.81 -7.94 -4.16
C ALA A 222 17.85 -9.48 -4.28
N LEU A 223 17.34 -10.05 -5.38
CA LEU A 223 17.39 -11.50 -5.62
C LEU A 223 18.84 -12.02 -5.58
N VAL A 224 19.76 -11.35 -6.28
CA VAL A 224 21.18 -11.74 -6.28
C VAL A 224 21.79 -11.67 -4.88
N LEU A 225 21.48 -10.63 -4.10
CA LEU A 225 22.00 -10.47 -2.73
C LEU A 225 21.44 -11.52 -1.77
N LEU A 226 20.18 -11.89 -1.95
CA LEU A 226 19.53 -12.95 -1.19
C LEU A 226 20.15 -14.33 -1.48
N GLU A 227 20.63 -14.57 -2.70
CA GLU A 227 21.30 -15.83 -3.05
C GLU A 227 22.80 -15.87 -2.67
N ALA A 228 23.46 -14.71 -2.56
CA ALA A 228 24.93 -14.63 -2.58
C ALA A 228 25.65 -14.75 -1.21
N GLY A 229 25.00 -15.13 -0.11
CA GLY A 229 25.67 -15.12 1.20
C GLY A 229 25.11 -16.07 2.27
N GLU A 230 25.95 -16.34 3.28
CA GLU A 230 25.57 -17.06 4.51
C GLU A 230 24.66 -16.22 5.43
N GLN A 231 24.60 -14.90 5.22
CA GLN A 231 23.73 -13.96 5.95
C GLN A 231 22.96 -13.08 4.96
N PRO A 232 22.06 -13.67 4.16
CA PRO A 232 21.50 -13.03 2.99
C PRO A 232 20.77 -11.72 3.30
N LEU A 233 20.04 -11.64 4.42
CA LEU A 233 19.33 -10.44 4.85
C LEU A 233 20.24 -9.27 5.23
N GLN A 234 21.51 -9.50 5.56
CA GLN A 234 22.42 -8.46 6.04
C GLN A 234 22.71 -7.41 4.96
N PHE A 235 22.79 -7.82 3.69
CA PHE A 235 23.22 -6.94 2.59
C PHE A 235 22.08 -6.47 1.69
N VAL A 236 20.85 -6.95 1.90
CA VAL A 236 19.66 -6.60 1.08
C VAL A 236 19.43 -5.10 0.98
N TYR A 237 19.83 -4.32 2.00
CA TYR A 237 19.73 -2.85 1.95
C TYR A 237 20.51 -2.23 0.77
N LEU A 238 21.50 -2.91 0.20
CA LEU A 238 22.21 -2.44 -0.99
C LEU A 238 21.30 -2.37 -2.22
N ALA A 239 20.18 -3.10 -2.25
CA ALA A 239 19.16 -2.98 -3.30
C ALA A 239 18.46 -1.60 -3.33
N PHE A 240 18.57 -0.80 -2.25
CA PHE A 240 18.08 0.58 -2.25
C PHE A 240 18.95 1.52 -3.10
N VAL A 241 20.23 1.20 -3.34
CA VAL A 241 21.10 2.04 -4.18
C VAL A 241 20.56 2.15 -5.61
N PRO A 242 20.21 1.05 -6.31
CA PRO A 242 19.46 1.11 -7.56
C PRO A 242 18.15 1.92 -7.50
N VAL A 243 17.39 1.86 -6.40
CA VAL A 243 16.15 2.67 -6.25
C VAL A 243 16.48 4.16 -6.31
N LEU A 244 17.53 4.60 -5.60
CA LEU A 244 17.98 5.99 -5.65
C LEU A 244 18.42 6.40 -7.06
N VAL A 245 19.11 5.51 -7.79
CA VAL A 245 19.49 5.75 -9.18
C VAL A 245 18.24 5.93 -10.07
N VAL A 246 17.23 5.07 -9.92
CA VAL A 246 15.96 5.18 -10.64
C VAL A 246 15.26 6.50 -10.30
N ALA A 247 15.18 6.87 -9.01
CA ALA A 247 14.56 8.10 -8.55
C ALA A 247 15.26 9.34 -9.13
N VAL A 248 16.59 9.38 -9.10
CA VAL A 248 17.37 10.49 -9.66
C VAL A 248 17.20 10.58 -11.17
N ARG A 249 17.19 9.44 -11.88
CA ARG A 249 17.16 9.41 -13.35
C ARG A 249 15.77 9.59 -13.95
N HIS A 250 14.72 9.13 -13.29
CA HIS A 250 13.37 9.07 -13.86
C HIS A 250 12.31 9.73 -12.98
N GLY A 251 12.66 10.19 -11.78
CA GLY A 251 11.73 10.86 -10.89
C GLY A 251 10.89 9.91 -10.02
N VAL A 252 9.86 10.47 -9.42
CA VAL A 252 9.12 9.86 -8.30
C VAL A 252 8.25 8.70 -8.77
N ALA A 253 7.65 8.82 -9.96
CA ALA A 253 6.81 7.77 -10.50
C ALA A 253 7.56 6.45 -10.75
N ALA A 254 8.76 6.53 -11.33
CA ALA A 254 9.61 5.36 -11.54
C ALA A 254 10.09 4.77 -10.21
N ALA A 255 10.47 5.63 -9.26
CA ALA A 255 10.90 5.21 -7.93
C ALA A 255 9.79 4.47 -7.18
N ALA A 256 8.56 5.00 -7.21
CA ALA A 256 7.40 4.37 -6.59
C ALA A 256 7.16 2.96 -7.14
N LEU A 257 7.16 2.79 -8.47
CA LEU A 257 7.01 1.48 -9.11
C LEU A 257 8.16 0.52 -8.74
N ALA A 258 9.40 1.02 -8.78
CA ALA A 258 10.58 0.23 -8.43
C ALA A 258 10.55 -0.22 -6.96
N THR A 259 10.10 0.65 -6.05
CA THR A 259 9.93 0.32 -4.62
C THR A 259 8.82 -0.70 -4.40
N THR A 260 7.69 -0.60 -5.10
CA THR A 260 6.62 -1.62 -5.02
C THR A 260 7.11 -2.99 -5.45
N LEU A 261 7.82 -3.07 -6.58
CA LEU A 261 8.39 -4.32 -7.08
C LEU A 261 9.46 -4.88 -6.15
N LEU A 262 10.36 -4.02 -5.67
CA LEU A 262 11.38 -4.39 -4.69
C LEU A 262 10.73 -4.97 -3.43
N ALA A 263 9.72 -4.31 -2.86
CA ALA A 263 9.04 -4.77 -1.67
C ALA A 263 8.42 -6.17 -1.83
N ALA A 264 7.80 -6.44 -2.98
CA ALA A 264 7.28 -7.77 -3.29
C ALA A 264 8.39 -8.82 -3.34
N VAL A 265 9.53 -8.51 -3.98
CA VAL A 265 10.68 -9.42 -4.03
C VAL A 265 11.31 -9.65 -2.66
N LEU A 266 11.48 -8.59 -1.85
CA LEU A 266 12.07 -8.71 -0.52
C LEU A 266 11.24 -9.57 0.42
N THR A 267 9.91 -9.42 0.36
CA THR A 267 9.00 -10.17 1.21
C THR A 267 8.93 -11.64 0.80
N ALA A 268 8.82 -11.94 -0.49
CA ALA A 268 8.90 -13.31 -0.99
C ALA A 268 10.26 -13.96 -0.70
N GLY A 269 11.36 -13.23 -0.89
CA GLY A 269 12.71 -13.75 -0.63
C GLY A 269 12.98 -14.01 0.85
N ALA A 270 12.52 -13.13 1.74
CA ALA A 270 12.64 -13.31 3.18
C ALA A 270 11.85 -14.53 3.68
N HIS A 271 10.68 -14.80 3.11
CA HIS A 271 9.88 -15.98 3.44
C HIS A 271 10.63 -17.28 3.10
N ILE A 272 11.16 -17.40 1.88
CA ILE A 272 11.92 -18.58 1.44
C ILE A 272 13.10 -18.89 2.37
N GLN A 273 13.81 -17.86 2.85
CA GLN A 273 14.99 -18.01 3.68
C GLN A 273 14.72 -18.39 5.14
N ILE A 274 13.49 -18.20 5.61
CA ILE A 274 13.11 -18.57 6.98
C ILE A 274 12.57 -19.99 7.03
N ASP A 275 12.07 -20.50 5.91
CA ASP A 275 11.58 -21.87 5.78
C ASP A 275 12.69 -22.91 5.48
N GLU A 276 13.86 -22.46 5.00
CA GLU A 276 15.09 -23.29 4.83
C GLU A 276 15.94 -23.39 6.11
#